data_AF-A0A9D4P4M4-F1
#
_entry.id   AF-A0A9D4P4M4-F1
#
_cell.length_a   1.000
_cell.length_b   1.000
_cell.length_c   1.000
_cell.angle_alpha   90.00
_cell.angle_beta   90.00
_cell.angle_gamma   90.00
#
_symmetry.space_group_name_H-M   'P 1'
#
loop_
_entity.id
_entity.type
_entity.pdbx_description
1 polymer ?
#
loop_
_entity_poly.entity_id
_entity_poly.type
_entity_poly.pdbx_seq_one_letter_code
_entity_poly.pdbx_strand_id
1 'polypeptide(L)'
;MNILPFKRKSDHIIRPLVKYSFHSLKYLIIRINYQLWQYQQRQIPLTYSSLRPAILITITGWMSTIMWFSKIQWGRAVFPITNDDSARIFHISCFTICVKFMTVVSCILEFLWIIFIRKLLKYESGLNDFLIYYSSHHKNIEMEITSQNRKYLFRLITIADYLSIESAIIFGLAITYWMLRIIYELFILFNNDQISTVVLLFSIQMIIIEYIHCLFLISLILMPFKALIIVVELIIDQIKQFFLAIRSLFDLRLSNTMKMQIVWHSFQKKYNRIFNHIAKLNADLKMVLLAMETISKASIIFSTIFYSQGVTETIHGSIFVVCLISIFCLATGVYARLSIFPSFNQQCCKRLLGWNVRISQLHSRINDDNNNNRRINKHQHIQFNKLIPPKNCNRKSLFLFTIRQQIKINLFMQTMAKNRFGFNCGQIFFIDKFKYVELMLMNIPFTIMFYEKICLDINNRIDNNN
;
A
#
# COMPACT_ATOMS: atom_id res chain seq x y z
N MET A 1 -18.60 -18.38 -5.51
CA MET A 1 -17.20 -18.16 -5.08
C MET A 1 -17.22 -18.14 -3.55
N ASN A 2 -16.69 -19.16 -2.85
CA ASN A 2 -16.72 -19.20 -1.38
C ASN A 2 -15.78 -18.13 -0.81
N ILE A 3 -16.32 -16.93 -0.57
CA ILE A 3 -15.63 -15.74 -0.03
C ILE A 3 -15.59 -15.76 1.52
N LEU A 4 -15.86 -16.92 2.16
CA LEU A 4 -15.73 -17.05 3.61
C LEU A 4 -14.47 -17.86 3.97
N PRO A 5 -13.34 -17.22 4.33
CA PRO A 5 -12.14 -17.97 4.70
C PRO A 5 -11.68 -17.75 6.14
N PHE A 6 -12.53 -17.50 7.15
CA PHE A 6 -12.00 -17.35 8.53
C PHE A 6 -12.83 -17.99 9.64
N LYS A 7 -13.29 -19.23 9.44
CA LYS A 7 -13.75 -20.10 10.54
C LYS A 7 -12.70 -21.15 10.98
N ARG A 8 -11.42 -20.95 10.62
CA ARG A 8 -10.30 -21.86 10.96
C ARG A 8 -9.50 -21.33 12.15
N LYS A 9 -9.05 -22.25 13.03
CA LYS A 9 -8.26 -21.98 14.25
C LYS A 9 -7.16 -20.92 14.01
N SER A 10 -6.94 -20.07 15.02
CA SER A 10 -6.04 -18.90 15.07
C SER A 10 -4.57 -19.14 14.75
N ASP A 11 -4.16 -20.39 14.52
CA ASP A 11 -2.76 -20.78 14.59
C ASP A 11 -2.02 -20.59 13.27
N HIS A 12 -2.75 -20.46 12.15
CA HIS A 12 -2.17 -20.26 10.80
C HIS A 12 -2.81 -19.08 10.06
N ILE A 13 -2.30 -17.87 10.30
CA ILE A 13 -2.84 -16.62 9.74
C ILE A 13 -2.16 -16.26 8.41
N ILE A 14 -0.87 -16.57 8.25
CA ILE A 14 -0.08 -16.07 7.11
C ILE A 14 -0.44 -16.79 5.82
N ARG A 15 -0.61 -18.11 5.88
CA ARG A 15 -0.95 -18.92 4.70
C ARG A 15 -2.28 -18.53 4.04
N PRO A 16 -3.42 -18.40 4.78
CA PRO A 16 -4.67 -17.94 4.18
C PRO A 16 -4.56 -16.50 3.66
N LEU A 17 -3.85 -15.62 4.37
CA LEU A 17 -3.62 -14.24 3.92
C LEU A 17 -2.88 -14.19 2.58
N VAL A 18 -1.80 -14.94 2.43
CA VAL A 18 -1.02 -15.01 1.18
C VAL A 18 -1.87 -15.57 0.04
N LYS A 19 -2.63 -16.64 0.30
CA LYS A 19 -3.51 -17.24 -0.71
C LYS A 19 -4.59 -16.25 -1.16
N TYR A 20 -5.20 -15.54 -0.22
CA TYR A 20 -6.22 -14.53 -0.51
C TYR A 20 -5.63 -13.35 -1.30
N SER A 21 -4.51 -12.78 -0.83
CA SER A 21 -3.84 -11.64 -1.46
C SER A 21 -3.34 -11.98 -2.86
N PHE A 22 -2.84 -13.21 -3.06
CA PHE A 22 -2.47 -13.68 -4.39
C PHE A 22 -3.69 -13.80 -5.30
N HIS A 23 -4.80 -14.32 -4.79
CA HIS A 23 -6.01 -14.47 -5.58
C HIS A 23 -6.59 -13.11 -6.01
N SER A 24 -6.65 -12.13 -5.11
CA SER A 24 -7.09 -10.78 -5.45
C SER A 24 -6.15 -10.10 -6.45
N LEU A 25 -4.83 -10.18 -6.25
CA LEU A 25 -3.83 -9.68 -7.20
C LEU A 25 -3.99 -10.34 -8.58
N LYS A 26 -4.15 -11.66 -8.62
CA LYS A 26 -4.25 -12.43 -9.86
C LYS A 26 -5.47 -12.05 -10.69
N TYR A 27 -6.66 -12.02 -10.10
CA TYR A 27 -7.90 -11.82 -10.84
C TYR A 27 -8.24 -10.34 -11.09
N LEU A 28 -8.01 -9.46 -10.11
CA LEU A 28 -8.42 -8.05 -10.22
C LEU A 28 -7.32 -7.18 -10.84
N ILE A 29 -6.08 -7.29 -10.33
CA ILE A 29 -4.99 -6.41 -10.74
C ILE A 29 -4.28 -6.93 -12.00
N ILE A 30 -3.97 -8.22 -12.07
CA ILE A 30 -3.16 -8.77 -13.17
C ILE A 30 -4.03 -9.27 -14.31
N ARG A 31 -5.17 -9.90 -13.98
CA ARG A 31 -6.15 -10.48 -14.92
C ARG A 31 -5.63 -11.67 -15.74
N ILE A 32 -4.47 -12.23 -15.36
CA ILE A 32 -3.88 -13.42 -16.00
C ILE A 32 -4.02 -14.60 -15.05
N ASN A 33 -4.45 -15.74 -15.57
CA ASN A 33 -4.53 -16.96 -14.78
C ASN A 33 -3.17 -17.68 -14.72
N TYR A 34 -2.44 -17.52 -13.62
CA TYR A 34 -1.19 -18.22 -13.34
C TYR A 34 -1.10 -18.68 -11.87
N GLN A 35 -0.10 -19.52 -11.57
CA GLN A 35 0.20 -19.99 -10.23
C GLN A 35 1.55 -19.42 -9.73
N LEU A 36 1.70 -19.23 -8.41
CA LEU A 36 2.92 -18.65 -7.82
C LEU A 36 4.20 -19.43 -8.18
N TRP A 37 4.15 -20.76 -8.24
CA TRP A 37 5.32 -21.57 -8.59
C TRP A 37 5.72 -21.41 -10.06
N GLN A 38 4.77 -21.15 -10.96
CA GLN A 38 5.05 -20.88 -12.38
C GLN A 38 5.81 -19.56 -12.53
N TYR A 39 5.42 -18.55 -11.74
CA TYR A 39 6.18 -17.30 -11.66
C TYR A 39 7.60 -17.53 -11.11
N GLN A 40 7.73 -18.35 -10.06
CA GLN A 40 9.03 -18.70 -9.48
C GLN A 40 9.96 -19.41 -10.48
N GLN A 41 9.40 -20.29 -11.32
CA GLN A 41 10.14 -21.00 -12.38
C GLN A 41 10.35 -20.17 -13.65
N ARG A 42 9.84 -18.93 -13.69
CA ARG A 42 9.86 -18.06 -14.86
C ARG A 42 9.18 -18.65 -16.11
N GLN A 43 8.12 -19.42 -15.89
CA GLN A 43 7.36 -20.12 -16.93
C GLN A 43 5.87 -19.86 -16.79
N ILE A 44 5.43 -18.63 -17.01
CA ILE A 44 4.00 -18.31 -17.12
C ILE A 44 3.51 -18.77 -18.50
N PRO A 45 2.52 -19.68 -18.56
CA PRO A 45 1.97 -20.09 -19.84
C PRO A 45 1.17 -18.93 -20.46
N LEU A 46 1.59 -18.44 -21.62
CA LEU A 46 0.89 -17.41 -22.39
C LEU A 46 -0.10 -18.04 -23.38
N THR A 47 -0.96 -18.93 -22.88
CA THR A 47 -2.02 -19.55 -23.67
C THR A 47 -3.27 -18.67 -23.70
N TYR A 48 -4.14 -18.84 -24.69
CA TYR A 48 -5.41 -18.11 -24.76
C TYR A 48 -6.24 -18.27 -23.47
N SER A 49 -6.24 -19.46 -22.86
CA SER A 49 -6.94 -19.72 -21.60
C SER A 49 -6.44 -18.85 -20.43
N SER A 50 -5.13 -18.59 -20.36
CA SER A 50 -4.56 -17.77 -19.28
C SER A 50 -4.79 -16.27 -19.49
N LEU A 51 -4.84 -15.82 -20.74
CA LEU A 51 -5.05 -14.43 -21.14
C LEU A 51 -6.53 -14.04 -21.31
N ARG A 52 -7.44 -15.02 -21.44
CA ARG A 52 -8.88 -14.79 -21.64
C ARG A 52 -9.48 -13.79 -20.64
N PRO A 53 -9.22 -13.86 -19.31
CA PRO A 53 -9.79 -12.88 -18.38
C PRO A 53 -9.23 -11.47 -18.60
N ALA A 54 -7.94 -11.35 -18.95
CA ALA A 54 -7.32 -10.07 -19.27
C ALA A 54 -7.98 -9.44 -20.50
N ILE A 55 -8.15 -10.22 -21.57
CA ILE A 55 -8.79 -9.76 -22.82
C ILE A 55 -10.23 -9.32 -22.54
N LEU A 56 -11.04 -10.16 -21.88
CA LEU A 56 -12.45 -9.84 -21.62
C LEU A 56 -12.60 -8.59 -20.75
N ILE A 57 -11.90 -8.52 -19.61
CA ILE A 57 -12.03 -7.40 -18.67
C ILE A 57 -11.51 -6.09 -19.29
N THR A 58 -10.39 -6.15 -20.02
CA THR A 58 -9.84 -4.95 -20.68
C THR A 58 -10.73 -4.44 -21.79
N ILE A 59 -11.26 -5.33 -22.64
CA ILE A 59 -12.20 -4.94 -23.70
C ILE A 59 -13.46 -4.34 -23.08
N THR A 60 -14.05 -4.96 -22.05
CA THR A 60 -15.21 -4.38 -21.37
C THR A 60 -14.90 -3.01 -20.77
N GLY A 61 -13.73 -2.86 -20.13
CA GLY A 61 -13.34 -1.60 -19.52
C GLY A 61 -13.13 -0.47 -20.52
N TRP A 62 -12.47 -0.75 -21.65
CA TRP A 62 -12.29 0.22 -22.72
C TRP A 62 -13.61 0.54 -23.43
N MET A 63 -14.46 -0.45 -23.70
CA MET A 63 -15.80 -0.24 -24.26
C MET A 63 -16.65 0.67 -23.37
N SER A 64 -16.69 0.42 -22.05
CA SER A 64 -17.40 1.27 -21.10
C SER A 64 -16.80 2.68 -21.04
N THR A 65 -15.47 2.81 -21.05
CA THR A 65 -14.79 4.12 -21.01
C THR A 65 -15.07 4.94 -22.28
N ILE A 66 -15.02 4.31 -23.45
CA ILE A 66 -15.38 4.93 -24.73
C ILE A 66 -16.85 5.33 -24.71
N MET A 67 -17.74 4.47 -24.20
CA MET A 67 -19.15 4.81 -24.09
C MET A 67 -19.39 6.02 -23.18
N TRP A 68 -18.75 6.09 -22.02
CA TRP A 68 -18.86 7.24 -21.12
C TRP A 68 -18.36 8.52 -21.79
N PHE A 69 -17.24 8.44 -22.51
CA PHE A 69 -16.73 9.56 -23.29
C PHE A 69 -17.72 10.00 -24.37
N SER A 70 -18.30 9.05 -25.11
CA SER A 70 -19.32 9.32 -26.13
C SER A 70 -20.59 9.91 -25.52
N LYS A 71 -21.04 9.45 -24.35
CA LYS A 71 -22.19 10.02 -23.61
C LYS A 71 -21.92 11.47 -23.20
N ILE A 72 -20.68 11.82 -22.84
CA ILE A 72 -20.27 13.19 -22.53
C ILE A 72 -20.27 14.07 -23.79
N GLN A 73 -19.75 13.58 -24.91
CA GLN A 73 -19.55 14.38 -26.13
C GLN A 73 -20.81 14.50 -27.00
N TRP A 74 -21.61 13.44 -27.12
CA TRP A 74 -22.73 13.32 -28.06
C TRP A 74 -24.04 12.90 -27.38
N GLY A 75 -24.27 13.37 -26.14
CA GLY A 75 -25.37 12.92 -25.30
C GLY A 75 -26.74 12.92 -25.98
N ARG A 76 -27.09 13.97 -26.74
CA ARG A 76 -28.45 14.14 -27.33
C ARG A 76 -28.68 13.44 -28.67
N ALA A 77 -27.61 13.02 -29.37
CA ALA A 77 -27.73 12.55 -30.76
C ALA A 77 -27.71 11.02 -30.90
N VAL A 78 -27.11 10.32 -29.93
CA VAL A 78 -26.78 8.89 -30.08
C VAL A 78 -27.39 8.02 -28.98
N PHE A 79 -27.60 8.56 -27.78
CA PHE A 79 -28.06 7.78 -26.63
C PHE A 79 -29.52 8.10 -26.29
N PRO A 80 -30.36 7.08 -26.07
CA PRO A 80 -31.77 7.28 -25.74
C PRO A 80 -31.98 7.90 -24.36
N ILE A 81 -31.07 7.63 -23.42
CA ILE A 81 -31.04 8.31 -22.12
C ILE A 81 -29.83 9.22 -22.12
N THR A 82 -30.09 10.52 -22.05
CA THR A 82 -29.02 11.52 -21.96
C THR A 82 -28.49 11.62 -20.53
N ASN A 83 -27.34 12.28 -20.35
CA ASN A 83 -26.85 12.62 -19.02
C ASN A 83 -27.80 13.57 -18.28
N ASP A 84 -28.56 14.40 -19.01
CA ASP A 84 -29.58 15.30 -18.46
C ASP A 84 -30.79 14.50 -17.93
N ASP A 85 -31.19 13.44 -18.64
CA ASP A 85 -32.25 12.52 -18.17
C ASP A 85 -31.77 11.72 -16.96
N SER A 86 -30.52 11.26 -16.98
CA SER A 86 -29.89 10.61 -15.81
C SER A 86 -29.85 11.56 -14.62
N ALA A 87 -29.50 12.84 -14.83
CA ALA A 87 -29.53 13.86 -13.78
C ALA A 87 -30.93 14.02 -13.16
N ARG A 88 -31.99 14.00 -13.98
CA ARG A 88 -33.38 14.06 -13.50
C ARG A 88 -33.78 12.82 -12.72
N ILE A 89 -33.46 11.63 -13.25
CA ILE A 89 -33.82 10.34 -12.62
C ILE A 89 -33.22 10.22 -11.21
N PHE A 90 -31.97 10.67 -11.02
CA PHE A 90 -31.30 10.58 -9.72
C PHE A 90 -31.41 11.84 -8.88
N HIS A 91 -32.09 12.88 -9.38
CA HIS A 91 -32.13 14.22 -8.80
C HIS A 91 -30.71 14.80 -8.55
N ILE A 92 -29.73 14.43 -9.37
CA ILE A 92 -28.35 14.93 -9.29
C ILE A 92 -28.14 15.88 -10.46
N SER A 93 -28.29 17.18 -10.21
CA SER A 93 -28.14 18.25 -11.21
C SER A 93 -26.82 18.20 -11.99
N CYS A 94 -25.76 17.64 -11.40
CA CYS A 94 -24.41 17.64 -11.95
C CYS A 94 -23.89 16.24 -12.32
N PHE A 95 -24.79 15.34 -12.72
CA PHE A 95 -24.48 13.95 -13.06
C PHE A 95 -23.36 13.80 -14.12
N THR A 96 -23.28 14.70 -15.09
CA THR A 96 -22.20 14.73 -16.10
C THR A 96 -20.81 14.82 -15.47
N ILE A 97 -20.67 15.49 -14.32
CA ILE A 97 -19.40 15.59 -13.58
C ILE A 97 -19.01 14.22 -12.99
N CYS A 98 -19.97 13.44 -12.48
CA CYS A 98 -19.73 12.07 -12.00
C CYS A 98 -19.18 11.18 -13.12
N VAL A 99 -19.80 11.22 -14.30
CA VAL A 99 -19.38 10.41 -15.46
C VAL A 99 -17.95 10.78 -15.88
N LYS A 100 -17.61 12.09 -15.89
CA LYS A 100 -16.25 12.56 -16.14
C LYS A 100 -15.24 12.01 -15.13
N PHE A 101 -15.56 12.08 -13.84
CA PHE A 101 -14.71 11.53 -12.77
C PHE A 101 -14.48 10.03 -12.94
N MET A 102 -15.55 9.25 -13.16
CA MET A 102 -15.46 7.79 -13.36
C MET A 102 -14.63 7.44 -14.59
N THR A 103 -14.75 8.21 -15.68
CA THR A 103 -13.92 8.03 -16.89
C THR A 103 -12.44 8.22 -16.59
N VAL A 104 -12.08 9.29 -15.87
CA VAL A 104 -10.68 9.56 -15.48
C VAL A 104 -10.13 8.45 -14.58
N VAL A 105 -10.91 8.01 -13.58
CA VAL A 105 -10.50 6.93 -12.68
C VAL A 105 -10.29 5.62 -13.45
N SER A 106 -11.20 5.29 -14.38
CA SER A 106 -11.08 4.10 -15.25
C SER A 106 -9.77 4.14 -16.06
N CYS A 107 -9.46 5.27 -16.71
CA CYS A 107 -8.21 5.44 -17.46
C CYS A 107 -6.95 5.26 -16.59
N ILE A 108 -6.93 5.85 -15.38
CA ILE A 108 -5.80 5.70 -14.45
C ILE A 108 -5.60 4.22 -14.07
N LEU A 109 -6.69 3.51 -13.79
CA LEU A 109 -6.65 2.10 -13.38
C LEU A 109 -6.20 1.17 -14.53
N GLU A 110 -6.65 1.41 -15.75
CA GLU A 110 -6.18 0.66 -16.94
C GLU A 110 -4.70 0.95 -17.23
N PHE A 111 -4.24 2.19 -17.05
CA PHE A 111 -2.82 2.52 -17.17
C PHE A 111 -1.96 1.78 -16.13
N LEU A 112 -2.43 1.69 -14.88
CA LEU A 112 -1.77 0.89 -13.85
C LEU A 112 -1.71 -0.60 -14.22
N TRP A 113 -2.78 -1.15 -14.79
CA TRP A 113 -2.80 -2.53 -15.26
C TRP A 113 -1.68 -2.80 -16.27
N ILE A 114 -1.48 -1.91 -17.25
CA ILE A 114 -0.38 -2.01 -18.24
C ILE A 114 1.00 -2.06 -17.57
N ILE A 115 1.21 -1.27 -16.51
CA ILE A 115 2.47 -1.28 -15.75
C ILE A 115 2.66 -2.64 -15.06
N PHE A 116 1.60 -3.16 -14.43
CA PHE A 116 1.65 -4.42 -13.69
C PHE A 116 1.88 -5.63 -14.59
N ILE A 117 1.14 -5.74 -15.70
CA ILE A 117 1.31 -6.85 -16.64
C ILE A 117 2.71 -6.86 -17.24
N ARG A 118 3.27 -5.69 -17.60
CA ARG A 118 4.64 -5.59 -18.11
C ARG A 118 5.66 -6.09 -17.08
N LYS A 119 5.53 -5.69 -15.81
CA LYS A 119 6.43 -6.15 -14.74
C LYS A 119 6.31 -7.64 -14.47
N LEU A 120 5.09 -8.17 -14.52
CA LEU A 120 4.83 -9.60 -14.36
C LEU A 120 5.51 -10.41 -15.46
N LEU A 121 5.32 -10.03 -16.72
CA LEU A 121 5.87 -10.74 -17.88
C LEU A 121 7.41 -10.70 -17.90
N LYS A 122 8.01 -9.66 -17.31
CA LYS A 122 9.46 -9.57 -17.10
C LYS A 122 9.98 -10.30 -15.86
N TYR A 123 9.09 -10.87 -15.04
CA TYR A 123 9.43 -11.48 -13.75
C TYR A 123 10.14 -10.53 -12.77
N GLU A 124 9.78 -9.24 -12.83
CA GLU A 124 10.34 -8.17 -11.99
C GLU A 124 9.36 -7.69 -10.90
N SER A 125 8.25 -8.41 -10.68
CA SER A 125 7.27 -8.04 -9.66
C SER A 125 7.78 -8.39 -8.25
N GLY A 126 8.07 -7.33 -7.49
CA GLY A 126 8.36 -7.40 -6.06
C GLY A 126 7.19 -7.91 -5.22
N LEU A 127 5.93 -7.67 -5.63
CA LEU A 127 4.74 -8.20 -4.95
C LEU A 127 4.70 -9.75 -5.01
N ASN A 128 4.98 -10.33 -6.18
CA ASN A 128 5.02 -11.79 -6.31
C ASN A 128 6.20 -12.41 -5.54
N ASP A 129 7.38 -11.80 -5.61
CA ASP A 129 8.54 -12.21 -4.81
C ASP A 129 8.22 -12.20 -3.31
N PHE A 130 7.52 -11.16 -2.85
CA PHE A 130 7.05 -11.06 -1.48
C PHE A 130 6.07 -12.20 -1.16
N LEU A 131 5.04 -12.43 -1.97
CA LEU A 131 4.06 -13.50 -1.73
C LEU A 131 4.71 -14.90 -1.72
N ILE A 132 5.68 -15.18 -2.61
CA ILE A 132 6.43 -16.45 -2.65
C ILE A 132 7.21 -16.65 -1.35
N TYR A 133 7.89 -15.60 -0.88
CA TYR A 133 8.67 -15.66 0.35
C TYR A 133 7.78 -15.98 1.57
N TYR A 134 6.64 -15.30 1.71
CA TYR A 134 5.73 -15.56 2.84
C TYR A 134 5.00 -16.90 2.70
N SER A 135 4.74 -17.37 1.48
CA SER A 135 4.17 -18.71 1.25
C SER A 135 5.13 -19.82 1.69
N SER A 136 6.41 -19.71 1.31
CA SER A 136 7.45 -20.71 1.61
C SER A 136 7.89 -20.70 3.07
N HIS A 137 7.99 -19.52 3.70
CA HIS A 137 8.49 -19.37 5.08
C HIS A 137 7.40 -19.14 6.14
N HIS A 138 6.13 -19.40 5.83
CA HIS A 138 5.00 -19.12 6.73
C HIS A 138 5.20 -19.66 8.16
N LYS A 139 5.69 -20.90 8.34
CA LYS A 139 5.89 -21.50 9.68
C LYS A 139 6.90 -20.75 10.53
N ASN A 140 8.04 -20.38 9.93
CA ASN A 140 9.11 -19.68 10.64
C ASN A 140 8.67 -18.26 11.02
N ILE A 141 7.97 -17.58 10.11
CA ILE A 141 7.46 -16.23 10.35
C ILE A 141 6.35 -16.28 11.40
N GLU A 142 5.43 -17.25 11.34
CA GLU A 142 4.42 -17.43 12.37
C GLU A 142 5.10 -17.59 13.73
N MET A 143 6.07 -18.51 13.88
CA MET A 143 6.83 -18.69 15.13
C MET A 143 7.54 -17.42 15.63
N GLU A 144 8.06 -16.57 14.73
CA GLU A 144 8.67 -15.29 15.12
C GLU A 144 7.64 -14.26 15.65
N ILE A 145 6.36 -14.37 15.24
CA ILE A 145 5.32 -13.42 15.66
C ILE A 145 4.79 -13.76 17.07
N THR A 146 4.92 -12.80 17.98
CA THR A 146 4.39 -12.85 19.35
C THR A 146 2.88 -13.12 19.36
N SER A 147 2.40 -13.92 20.32
CA SER A 147 0.99 -14.32 20.44
C SER A 147 0.03 -13.12 20.52
N GLN A 148 0.45 -12.02 21.14
CA GLN A 148 -0.32 -10.79 21.23
C GLN A 148 -0.47 -10.07 19.87
N ASN A 149 0.60 -9.99 19.08
CA ASN A 149 0.53 -9.40 17.74
C ASN A 149 -0.26 -10.29 16.77
N ARG A 150 -0.21 -11.62 16.94
CA ARG A 150 -1.08 -12.53 16.17
C ARG A 150 -2.56 -12.27 16.43
N LYS A 151 -2.95 -12.09 17.69
CA LYS A 151 -4.34 -11.73 18.05
C LYS A 151 -4.75 -10.38 17.47
N TYR A 152 -3.86 -9.39 17.48
CA TYR A 152 -4.10 -8.09 16.86
C TYR A 152 -4.31 -8.21 15.35
N LEU A 153 -3.39 -8.86 14.64
CA LEU A 153 -3.46 -9.06 13.20
C LEU A 153 -4.71 -9.84 12.79
N PHE A 154 -5.07 -10.88 13.57
CA PHE A 154 -6.31 -11.63 13.34
C PHE A 154 -7.55 -10.73 13.46
N ARG A 155 -7.65 -9.94 14.54
CA ARG A 155 -8.76 -8.99 14.71
C ARG A 155 -8.82 -7.98 13.57
N LEU A 156 -7.68 -7.45 13.15
CA LEU A 156 -7.60 -6.51 12.05
C LEU A 156 -8.07 -7.14 10.73
N ILE A 157 -7.68 -8.38 10.44
CA ILE A 157 -8.14 -9.13 9.27
C ILE A 157 -9.66 -9.33 9.33
N THR A 158 -10.20 -9.77 10.47
CA THR A 158 -11.65 -9.97 10.63
C THR A 158 -12.44 -8.68 10.43
N ILE A 159 -11.99 -7.57 11.01
CA ILE A 159 -12.64 -6.25 10.86
C ILE A 159 -12.54 -5.78 9.42
N ALA A 160 -11.38 -5.92 8.79
CA ALA A 160 -11.18 -5.50 7.40
C ALA A 160 -11.99 -6.36 6.42
N ASP A 161 -12.14 -7.66 6.68
CA ASP A 161 -13.01 -8.55 5.91
C ASP A 161 -14.48 -8.16 6.06
N TYR A 162 -14.94 -7.92 7.29
CA TYR A 162 -16.30 -7.45 7.55
C TYR A 162 -16.59 -6.13 6.81
N LEU A 163 -15.76 -5.11 7.01
CA LEU A 163 -15.91 -3.81 6.34
C LEU A 163 -15.87 -3.92 4.81
N SER A 164 -14.99 -4.76 4.27
CA SER A 164 -14.88 -4.96 2.82
C SER A 164 -16.09 -5.70 2.24
N ILE A 165 -16.69 -6.64 2.96
CA ILE A 165 -17.87 -7.37 2.52
C ILE A 165 -19.10 -6.45 2.58
N GLU A 166 -19.32 -5.78 3.71
CA GLU A 166 -20.44 -4.85 3.89
C GLU A 166 -20.40 -3.72 2.86
N SER A 167 -19.24 -3.08 2.67
CA SER A 167 -19.09 -2.05 1.63
C SER A 167 -19.37 -2.61 0.23
N ALA A 168 -18.83 -3.79 -0.12
CA ALA A 168 -19.10 -4.40 -1.43
C ALA A 168 -20.59 -4.71 -1.65
N ILE A 169 -21.30 -5.15 -0.61
CA ILE A 169 -22.76 -5.41 -0.68
C ILE A 169 -23.51 -4.09 -0.86
N ILE A 170 -23.25 -3.08 -0.04
CA ILE A 170 -23.92 -1.78 -0.11
C ILE A 170 -23.72 -1.15 -1.49
N PHE A 171 -22.48 -1.12 -1.98
CA PHE A 171 -22.16 -0.57 -3.29
C PHE A 171 -22.76 -1.41 -4.43
N GLY A 172 -22.73 -2.74 -4.31
CA GLY A 172 -23.36 -3.64 -5.27
C GLY A 172 -24.86 -3.40 -5.38
N LEU A 173 -25.55 -3.28 -4.25
CA LEU A 173 -26.98 -2.97 -4.20
C LEU A 173 -27.28 -1.59 -4.79
N ALA A 174 -26.49 -0.57 -4.45
CA ALA A 174 -26.64 0.77 -5.00
C ALA A 174 -26.51 0.79 -6.54
N ILE A 175 -25.50 0.10 -7.09
CA ILE A 175 -25.35 -0.04 -8.55
C ILE A 175 -26.53 -0.84 -9.14
N THR A 176 -26.95 -1.95 -8.54
CA THR A 176 -28.06 -2.73 -9.10
C THR A 176 -29.36 -1.92 -9.16
N TYR A 177 -29.67 -1.20 -8.09
CA TYR A 177 -30.80 -0.27 -8.04
C TYR A 177 -30.68 0.77 -9.15
N TRP A 178 -29.50 1.37 -9.30
CA TRP A 178 -29.22 2.35 -10.33
C TRP A 178 -29.51 1.80 -11.74
N MET A 179 -28.97 0.63 -12.06
CA MET A 179 -29.14 0.03 -13.39
C MET A 179 -30.59 -0.40 -13.65
N LEU A 180 -31.29 -0.94 -12.66
CA LEU A 180 -32.71 -1.28 -12.79
C LEU A 180 -33.56 -0.04 -13.07
N ARG A 181 -33.26 1.09 -12.42
CA ARG A 181 -33.98 2.34 -12.67
C ARG A 181 -33.76 2.85 -14.09
N ILE A 182 -32.53 2.81 -14.61
CA ILE A 182 -32.25 3.20 -16.01
C ILE A 182 -33.01 2.30 -16.98
N ILE A 183 -33.05 0.98 -16.74
CA ILE A 183 -33.77 0.04 -17.59
C ILE A 183 -35.28 0.34 -17.58
N TYR A 184 -35.85 0.63 -16.40
CA TYR A 184 -37.26 1.00 -16.28
C TYR A 184 -37.61 2.24 -17.10
N GLU A 185 -36.78 3.28 -17.04
CA GLU A 185 -36.97 4.50 -17.83
C GLU A 185 -36.83 4.26 -19.34
N LEU A 186 -35.91 3.37 -19.77
CA LEU A 186 -35.85 2.94 -21.18
C LEU A 186 -37.15 2.29 -21.64
N PHE A 187 -37.78 1.46 -20.80
CA PHE A 187 -39.06 0.83 -21.12
C PHE A 187 -40.20 1.84 -21.22
N ILE A 188 -40.21 2.89 -20.40
CA ILE A 188 -41.19 3.99 -20.53
C ILE A 188 -41.02 4.70 -21.87
N LEU A 189 -39.79 5.04 -22.24
CA LEU A 189 -39.51 5.70 -23.52
C LEU A 189 -39.89 4.82 -24.72
N PHE A 190 -39.71 3.51 -24.60
CA PHE A 190 -40.17 2.53 -25.60
C PHE A 190 -41.69 2.47 -25.70
N ASN A 191 -42.41 2.41 -24.56
CA ASN A 191 -43.87 2.37 -24.55
C ASN A 191 -44.51 3.66 -25.09
N ASN A 192 -43.78 4.78 -25.01
CA ASN A 192 -44.20 6.06 -25.58
C ASN A 192 -43.82 6.22 -27.07
N ASP A 193 -43.39 5.14 -27.73
CA ASP A 193 -42.97 5.08 -29.14
C ASP A 193 -41.82 6.05 -29.50
N GLN A 194 -41.04 6.51 -28.52
CA GLN A 194 -39.92 7.42 -28.76
C GLN A 194 -38.66 6.69 -29.22
N ILE A 195 -38.58 5.38 -28.99
CA ILE A 195 -37.41 4.55 -29.28
C ILE A 195 -37.85 3.31 -30.05
N SER A 196 -37.07 2.91 -31.07
CA SER A 196 -37.29 1.66 -31.80
C SER A 196 -36.85 0.43 -31.00
N THR A 197 -37.43 -0.73 -31.30
CA THR A 197 -37.07 -2.03 -30.69
C THR A 197 -35.58 -2.34 -30.80
N VAL A 198 -34.96 -2.01 -31.94
CA VAL A 198 -33.52 -2.22 -32.18
C VAL A 198 -32.67 -1.37 -31.23
N VAL A 199 -33.01 -0.08 -31.05
CA VAL A 199 -32.28 0.81 -30.14
C VAL A 199 -32.44 0.38 -28.69
N LEU A 200 -33.61 -0.13 -28.30
CA LEU A 200 -33.84 -0.69 -26.96
C LEU A 200 -32.91 -1.89 -26.68
N LEU A 201 -32.84 -2.86 -27.61
CA LEU A 201 -31.99 -4.05 -27.47
C LEU A 201 -30.51 -3.70 -27.31
N PHE A 202 -29.99 -2.79 -28.15
CA PHE A 202 -28.61 -2.34 -28.02
C PHE A 202 -28.37 -1.59 -26.71
N SER A 203 -29.31 -0.74 -26.28
CA SER A 203 -29.18 0.02 -25.03
C SER A 203 -29.12 -0.89 -23.80
N ILE A 204 -29.93 -1.94 -23.76
CA ILE A 204 -29.88 -2.95 -22.69
C ILE A 204 -28.52 -3.64 -22.64
N GLN A 205 -27.97 -4.03 -23.80
CA GLN A 205 -26.64 -4.64 -23.87
C GLN A 205 -25.55 -3.69 -23.33
N MET A 206 -25.60 -2.41 -23.72
CA MET A 206 -24.65 -1.41 -23.24
C MET A 206 -24.76 -1.17 -21.73
N ILE A 207 -25.97 -1.15 -21.18
CA ILE A 207 -26.21 -1.06 -19.73
C ILE A 207 -25.62 -2.29 -19.02
N ILE A 208 -25.79 -3.50 -19.56
CA ILE A 208 -25.21 -4.70 -18.95
C ILE A 208 -23.67 -4.62 -18.93
N ILE A 209 -23.04 -4.14 -20.00
CA ILE A 209 -21.58 -3.95 -20.05
C ILE A 209 -21.14 -2.93 -19.01
N GLU A 210 -21.83 -1.79 -18.91
CA GLU A 210 -21.58 -0.75 -17.90
C GLU A 210 -21.75 -1.28 -16.47
N TYR A 211 -22.77 -2.09 -16.24
CA TYR A 211 -23.05 -2.71 -14.94
C TYR A 211 -21.89 -3.61 -14.48
N ILE A 212 -21.45 -4.50 -15.38
CA ILE A 212 -20.34 -5.41 -15.11
C ILE A 212 -19.05 -4.62 -14.83
N HIS A 213 -18.78 -3.57 -15.61
CA HIS A 213 -17.59 -2.74 -15.43
C HIS A 213 -17.62 -1.96 -14.11
N CYS A 214 -18.75 -1.36 -13.74
CA CYS A 214 -18.90 -0.66 -12.46
C CYS A 214 -18.69 -1.60 -11.27
N LEU A 215 -19.26 -2.81 -11.29
CA LEU A 215 -19.02 -3.82 -10.25
C LEU A 215 -17.54 -4.22 -10.18
N PHE A 216 -16.88 -4.34 -11.33
CA PHE A 216 -15.45 -4.65 -11.40
C PHE A 216 -14.60 -3.52 -10.79
N LEU A 217 -14.89 -2.25 -11.12
CA LEU A 217 -14.16 -1.10 -10.57
C LEU A 217 -14.26 -1.02 -9.04
N ILE A 218 -15.44 -1.23 -8.48
CA ILE A 218 -15.62 -1.24 -7.02
C ILE A 218 -14.81 -2.37 -6.38
N SER A 219 -14.85 -3.56 -6.99
CA SER A 219 -14.06 -4.70 -6.53
C SER A 219 -12.55 -4.43 -6.60
N LEU A 220 -12.11 -3.73 -7.65
CA LEU A 220 -10.71 -3.35 -7.88
C LEU A 220 -10.21 -2.31 -6.88
N ILE A 221 -11.08 -1.49 -6.31
CA ILE A 221 -10.71 -0.57 -5.23
C ILE A 221 -10.74 -1.31 -3.90
N LEU A 222 -11.84 -1.93 -3.50
CA LEU A 222 -12.00 -2.48 -2.15
C LEU A 222 -11.03 -3.62 -1.81
N MET A 223 -10.89 -4.61 -2.69
CA MET A 223 -10.14 -5.84 -2.37
C MET A 223 -8.61 -5.63 -2.32
N PRO A 224 -7.99 -4.93 -3.28
CA PRO A 224 -6.57 -4.60 -3.21
C PRO A 224 -6.22 -3.65 -2.08
N PHE A 225 -7.06 -2.66 -1.76
CA PHE A 225 -6.82 -1.76 -0.63
C PHE A 225 -6.80 -2.53 0.69
N LYS A 226 -7.74 -3.46 0.89
CA LYS A 226 -7.72 -4.37 2.04
C LYS A 226 -6.42 -5.16 2.11
N ALA A 227 -6.02 -5.79 1.00
CA ALA A 227 -4.78 -6.57 0.94
C ALA A 227 -3.55 -5.70 1.25
N LEU A 228 -3.51 -4.48 0.73
CA LEU A 228 -2.43 -3.51 0.97
C LEU A 228 -2.32 -3.15 2.46
N ILE A 229 -3.44 -2.81 3.11
CA ILE A 229 -3.46 -2.46 4.54
C ILE A 229 -2.93 -3.63 5.38
N ILE A 230 -3.39 -4.85 5.12
CA ILE A 230 -2.96 -6.02 5.88
C ILE A 230 -1.47 -6.32 5.66
N VAL A 231 -0.99 -6.22 4.42
CA VAL A 231 0.43 -6.42 4.10
C VAL A 231 1.30 -5.37 4.80
N VAL A 232 0.89 -4.10 4.78
CA VAL A 232 1.61 -3.02 5.46
C VAL A 232 1.69 -3.27 6.95
N GLU A 233 0.57 -3.62 7.61
CA GLU A 233 0.56 -3.93 9.04
C GLU A 233 1.40 -5.18 9.39
N LEU A 234 1.37 -6.21 8.54
CA LEU A 234 2.21 -7.39 8.72
C LEU A 234 3.70 -7.02 8.73
N ILE A 235 4.14 -6.15 7.81
CA ILE A 235 5.54 -5.70 7.75
C ILE A 235 5.86 -4.81 8.95
N ILE A 236 4.95 -3.91 9.35
CA ILE A 236 5.11 -3.08 10.55
C ILE A 236 5.31 -3.95 11.79
N ASP A 237 4.52 -5.00 11.97
CA ASP A 237 4.63 -5.88 13.12
C ASP A 237 5.93 -6.69 13.13
N GLN A 238 6.40 -7.12 11.96
CA GLN A 238 7.73 -7.74 11.85
C GLN A 238 8.85 -6.78 12.24
N ILE A 239 8.76 -5.51 11.84
CA ILE A 239 9.75 -4.49 12.22
C ILE A 239 9.70 -4.23 13.72
N LYS A 240 8.50 -4.12 14.33
CA LYS A 240 8.35 -3.95 15.78
C LYS A 240 8.99 -5.11 16.55
N GLN A 241 8.75 -6.34 16.13
CA GLN A 241 9.30 -7.53 16.80
C GLN A 241 10.81 -7.62 16.64
N PHE A 242 11.31 -7.37 15.43
CA PHE A 242 12.73 -7.24 15.18
C PHE A 242 13.34 -6.21 16.14
N PHE A 243 12.71 -5.04 16.29
CA PHE A 243 13.17 -3.97 17.16
C PHE A 243 13.12 -4.31 18.66
N LEU A 244 12.10 -5.05 19.11
CA LEU A 244 12.01 -5.54 20.49
C LEU A 244 13.10 -6.55 20.80
N ALA A 245 13.35 -7.50 19.90
CA ALA A 245 14.43 -8.48 20.04
C ALA A 245 15.81 -7.80 20.06
N ILE A 246 15.98 -6.73 19.26
CA ILE A 246 17.20 -5.92 19.27
C ILE A 246 17.38 -5.18 20.58
N ARG A 247 16.30 -4.61 21.13
CA ARG A 247 16.34 -3.86 22.39
C ARG A 247 16.93 -4.73 23.51
N SER A 248 16.39 -5.94 23.69
CA SER A 248 16.88 -6.85 24.72
C SER A 248 18.33 -7.26 24.48
N LEU A 249 18.74 -7.43 23.22
CA LEU A 249 20.11 -7.81 22.87
C LEU A 249 21.14 -6.69 23.07
N PHE A 250 20.79 -5.42 22.81
CA PHE A 250 21.71 -4.28 22.99
C PHE A 250 21.73 -3.70 24.40
N ASP A 251 20.68 -3.94 25.20
CA ASP A 251 20.65 -3.53 26.61
C ASP A 251 21.41 -4.51 27.52
N LEU A 252 21.66 -5.75 27.09
CA LEU A 252 22.53 -6.69 27.80
C LEU A 252 23.98 -6.18 27.84
N ARG A 253 24.53 -6.04 29.06
CA ARG A 253 25.93 -5.64 29.33
C ARG A 253 26.89 -6.74 28.83
N LEU A 254 27.18 -6.72 27.54
CA LEU A 254 28.00 -7.75 26.88
C LEU A 254 29.48 -7.55 27.21
N SER A 255 30.03 -8.46 28.01
CA SER A 255 31.45 -8.57 28.34
C SER A 255 32.28 -9.30 27.27
N ASN A 256 31.64 -10.07 26.38
CA ASN A 256 32.33 -10.93 25.41
C ASN A 256 32.23 -10.40 23.96
N THR A 257 33.39 -10.08 23.37
CA THR A 257 33.54 -9.62 21.98
C THR A 257 33.03 -10.62 20.94
N MET A 258 33.17 -11.94 21.20
CA MET A 258 32.62 -13.01 20.35
C MET A 258 31.08 -12.97 20.28
N LYS A 259 30.41 -12.77 21.42
CA LYS A 259 28.94 -12.70 21.47
C LYS A 259 28.43 -11.47 20.71
N MET A 260 29.15 -10.35 20.77
CA MET A 260 28.82 -9.12 20.03
C MET A 260 28.80 -9.34 18.52
N GLN A 261 29.70 -10.16 17.98
CA GLN A 261 29.75 -10.42 16.54
C GLN A 261 28.61 -11.29 16.04
N ILE A 262 28.26 -12.34 16.78
CA ILE A 262 27.13 -13.21 16.44
C ILE A 262 25.83 -12.38 16.43
N VAL A 263 25.66 -11.52 17.44
CA VAL A 263 24.52 -10.60 17.53
C VAL A 263 24.52 -9.60 16.38
N TRP A 264 25.66 -8.98 16.07
CA TRP A 264 25.79 -8.04 14.94
C TRP A 264 25.48 -8.69 13.59
N HIS A 265 26.06 -9.86 13.31
CA HIS A 265 25.84 -10.57 12.06
C HIS A 265 24.37 -11.00 11.90
N SER A 266 23.75 -11.49 12.99
CA SER A 266 22.33 -11.83 13.02
C SER A 266 21.46 -10.59 12.73
N PHE A 267 21.78 -9.46 13.36
CA PHE A 267 21.09 -8.19 13.13
C PHE A 267 21.22 -7.74 11.66
N GLN A 268 22.45 -7.65 11.14
CA GLN A 268 22.71 -7.17 9.79
C GLN A 268 22.00 -8.05 8.74
N LYS A 269 22.05 -9.37 8.91
CA LYS A 269 21.36 -10.31 8.02
C LYS A 269 19.84 -10.12 8.03
N LYS A 270 19.23 -9.98 9.21
CA LYS A 270 17.78 -9.77 9.35
C LYS A 270 17.35 -8.39 8.83
N TYR A 271 18.11 -7.33 9.12
CA TYR A 271 17.82 -5.98 8.61
C TYR A 271 17.88 -5.93 7.08
N ASN A 272 18.97 -6.41 6.48
CA ASN A 272 19.14 -6.41 5.02
C ASN A 272 18.03 -7.21 4.33
N ARG A 273 17.59 -8.33 4.94
CA ARG A 273 16.45 -9.11 4.44
C ARG A 273 15.17 -8.26 4.42
N ILE A 274 14.81 -7.65 5.54
CA ILE A 274 13.60 -6.81 5.64
C ILE A 274 13.69 -5.62 4.67
N PHE A 275 14.83 -4.94 4.62
CA PHE A 275 15.05 -3.83 3.71
C PHE A 275 14.90 -4.23 2.24
N ASN A 276 15.48 -5.36 1.83
CA ASN A 276 15.34 -5.87 0.46
C ASN A 276 13.89 -6.18 0.11
N HIS A 277 13.11 -6.75 1.03
CA HIS A 277 11.67 -6.98 0.80
C HIS A 277 10.89 -5.67 0.65
N ILE A 278 11.14 -4.68 1.51
CA ILE A 278 10.49 -3.36 1.42
C ILE A 278 10.89 -2.63 0.15
N ALA A 279 12.16 -2.67 -0.23
CA ALA A 279 12.64 -2.02 -1.45
C ALA A 279 11.98 -2.61 -2.71
N LYS A 280 11.88 -3.94 -2.79
CA LYS A 280 11.14 -4.62 -3.87
C LYS A 280 9.66 -4.27 -3.87
N LEU A 281 9.01 -4.27 -2.70
CA LEU A 281 7.60 -3.89 -2.58
C LEU A 281 7.37 -2.44 -3.01
N ASN A 282 8.25 -1.52 -2.60
CA ASN A 282 8.20 -0.10 -2.95
C ASN A 282 8.36 0.12 -4.46
N ALA A 283 9.20 -0.65 -5.13
CA ALA A 283 9.36 -0.56 -6.59
C ALA A 283 8.03 -0.81 -7.34
N ASP A 284 7.17 -1.68 -6.79
CA ASP A 284 5.82 -1.97 -7.31
C ASP A 284 4.78 -0.97 -6.84
N LEU A 285 4.75 -0.69 -5.52
CA LEU A 285 3.72 0.14 -4.93
C LEU A 285 3.88 1.63 -5.23
N LYS A 286 5.07 2.14 -5.58
CA LYS A 286 5.27 3.58 -5.78
C LYS A 286 4.29 4.21 -6.79
N MET A 287 3.97 3.49 -7.87
CA MET A 287 3.02 3.96 -8.88
C MET A 287 1.57 3.82 -8.40
N VAL A 288 1.26 2.77 -7.63
CA VAL A 288 -0.05 2.59 -7.00
C VAL A 288 -0.33 3.71 -6.01
N LEU A 289 0.66 4.05 -5.18
CA LEU A 289 0.55 5.14 -4.21
C LEU A 289 0.33 6.47 -4.90
N LEU A 290 1.04 6.72 -6.01
CA LEU A 290 0.81 7.90 -6.84
C LEU A 290 -0.62 7.95 -7.38
N ALA A 291 -1.10 6.87 -7.99
CA ALA A 291 -2.47 6.80 -8.49
C ALA A 291 -3.51 6.97 -7.38
N MET A 292 -3.30 6.32 -6.23
CA MET A 292 -4.14 6.47 -5.04
C MET A 292 -4.20 7.92 -4.56
N GLU A 293 -3.08 8.64 -4.58
CA GLU A 293 -3.04 10.06 -4.23
C GLU A 293 -3.75 10.93 -5.26
N THR A 294 -3.58 10.66 -6.56
CA THR A 294 -4.29 11.41 -7.59
C THR A 294 -5.81 11.21 -7.51
N ILE A 295 -6.26 9.96 -7.28
CA ILE A 295 -7.67 9.63 -7.13
C ILE A 295 -8.22 10.25 -5.84
N SER A 296 -7.49 10.21 -4.72
CA SER A 296 -7.94 10.77 -3.45
C SER A 296 -8.11 12.29 -3.53
N LYS A 297 -7.17 13.00 -4.15
CA LYS A 297 -7.25 14.45 -4.37
C LYS A 297 -8.38 14.82 -5.30
N ALA A 298 -8.52 14.12 -6.42
CA ALA A 298 -9.65 14.31 -7.33
C ALA A 298 -10.98 14.09 -6.60
N SER A 299 -11.08 13.02 -5.81
CA SER A 299 -12.27 12.68 -5.03
C SER A 299 -12.72 13.82 -4.11
N ILE A 300 -11.81 14.48 -3.40
CA ILE A 300 -12.17 15.64 -2.56
C ILE A 300 -12.63 16.82 -3.39
N ILE A 301 -11.90 17.16 -4.48
CA ILE A 301 -12.27 18.30 -5.35
C ILE A 301 -13.68 18.09 -5.90
N PHE A 302 -13.99 16.89 -6.34
CA PHE A 302 -15.34 16.57 -6.80
C PHE A 302 -16.33 16.64 -5.65
N SER A 303 -15.99 16.12 -4.47
CA SER A 303 -16.86 16.19 -3.30
C SER A 303 -17.20 17.63 -2.90
N THR A 304 -16.27 18.57 -2.96
CA THR A 304 -16.53 20.00 -2.66
C THR A 304 -17.39 20.66 -3.74
N ILE A 305 -17.17 20.32 -5.02
CA ILE A 305 -18.02 20.78 -6.12
C ILE A 305 -19.46 20.26 -5.94
N PHE A 306 -19.66 18.98 -5.64
CA PHE A 306 -20.99 18.42 -5.40
C PHE A 306 -21.69 19.06 -4.20
N TYR A 307 -20.95 19.32 -3.12
CA TYR A 307 -21.48 20.02 -1.96
C TYR A 307 -21.95 21.44 -2.32
N SER A 308 -21.14 22.19 -3.07
CA SER A 308 -21.46 23.58 -3.46
C SER A 308 -22.67 23.71 -4.38
N GLN A 309 -22.97 22.68 -5.17
CA GLN A 309 -24.06 22.69 -6.14
C GLN A 309 -25.40 22.23 -5.55
N GLY A 310 -25.50 22.08 -4.22
CA GLY A 310 -26.72 21.68 -3.53
C GLY A 310 -27.10 20.20 -3.73
N VAL A 311 -26.22 19.38 -4.31
CA VAL A 311 -26.53 17.97 -4.62
C VAL A 311 -26.78 17.13 -3.35
N THR A 312 -26.29 17.59 -2.19
CA THR A 312 -26.54 16.96 -0.87
C THR A 312 -27.98 17.01 -0.40
N GLU A 313 -28.83 17.84 -1.01
CA GLU A 313 -30.27 17.89 -0.69
C GLU A 313 -30.97 16.55 -0.99
N THR A 314 -30.38 15.73 -1.86
CA THR A 314 -30.90 14.39 -2.20
C THR A 314 -30.18 13.29 -1.43
N ILE A 315 -30.91 12.20 -1.14
CA ILE A 315 -30.34 11.01 -0.49
C ILE A 315 -29.23 10.39 -1.37
N HIS A 316 -29.44 10.32 -2.69
CA HIS A 316 -28.43 9.76 -3.61
C HIS A 316 -27.18 10.62 -3.69
N GLY A 317 -27.34 11.95 -3.76
CA GLY A 317 -26.23 12.89 -3.77
C GLY A 317 -25.42 12.88 -2.49
N SER A 318 -26.08 12.88 -1.32
CA SER A 318 -25.39 12.79 -0.03
C SER A 318 -24.60 11.48 0.14
N ILE A 319 -25.17 10.33 -0.25
CA ILE A 319 -24.46 9.04 -0.24
C ILE A 319 -23.21 9.10 -1.13
N PHE A 320 -23.33 9.67 -2.34
CA PHE A 320 -22.19 9.78 -3.26
C PHE A 320 -21.06 10.66 -2.71
N VAL A 321 -21.40 11.81 -2.10
CA VAL A 321 -20.44 12.70 -1.43
C VAL A 321 -19.73 11.99 -0.28
N VAL A 322 -20.46 11.25 0.56
CA VAL A 322 -19.87 10.44 1.64
C VAL A 322 -18.90 9.40 1.08
N CYS A 323 -19.23 8.77 -0.05
CA CYS A 323 -18.35 7.82 -0.72
C CYS A 323 -17.04 8.49 -1.17
N LEU A 324 -17.11 9.68 -1.78
CA LEU A 324 -15.92 10.41 -2.21
C LEU A 324 -15.01 10.82 -1.03
N ILE A 325 -15.60 11.28 0.08
CA ILE A 325 -14.85 11.58 1.31
C ILE A 325 -14.22 10.31 1.87
N SER A 326 -14.93 9.18 1.83
CA SER A 326 -14.41 7.90 2.33
C SER A 326 -13.15 7.44 1.57
N ILE A 327 -13.12 7.62 0.23
CA ILE A 327 -11.96 7.29 -0.61
C ILE A 327 -10.74 8.12 -0.16
N PHE A 328 -10.96 9.40 0.12
CA PHE A 328 -9.91 10.27 0.61
C PHE A 328 -9.39 9.85 1.99
N CYS A 329 -10.29 9.58 2.94
CA CYS A 329 -9.93 9.12 4.28
C CYS A 329 -9.15 7.79 4.23
N LEU A 330 -9.55 6.85 3.36
CA LEU A 330 -8.86 5.58 3.19
C LEU A 330 -7.45 5.74 2.65
N ALA A 331 -7.27 6.52 1.57
CA ALA A 331 -5.95 6.80 1.00
C ALA A 331 -5.03 7.43 2.06
N THR A 332 -5.55 8.42 2.78
CA THR A 332 -4.85 9.11 3.85
C THR A 332 -4.46 8.18 5.00
N GLY A 333 -5.35 7.25 5.38
CA GLY A 333 -5.07 6.23 6.40
C GLY A 333 -3.93 5.29 5.99
N VAL A 334 -3.86 4.90 4.72
CA VAL A 334 -2.73 4.11 4.18
C VAL A 334 -1.43 4.90 4.30
N TYR A 335 -1.44 6.18 3.88
CA TYR A 335 -0.27 7.06 4.00
C TYR A 335 0.20 7.23 5.45
N ALA A 336 -0.73 7.38 6.39
CA ALA A 336 -0.42 7.46 7.81
C ALA A 336 0.37 6.23 8.29
N ARG A 337 -0.03 5.03 7.87
CA ARG A 337 0.68 3.78 8.21
C ARG A 337 2.03 3.65 7.51
N LEU A 338 2.13 4.03 6.23
CA LEU A 338 3.39 4.02 5.49
C LEU A 338 4.41 5.02 6.04
N SER A 339 3.97 6.12 6.66
CA SER A 339 4.87 7.10 7.29
C SER A 339 5.64 6.57 8.50
N ILE A 340 5.25 5.41 9.05
CA ILE A 340 5.87 4.83 10.24
C ILE A 340 7.22 4.18 9.91
N PHE A 341 7.41 3.63 8.71
CA PHE A 341 8.62 2.89 8.33
C PHE A 341 9.93 3.67 8.54
N PRO A 342 10.07 4.94 8.07
CA PRO A 342 11.31 5.68 8.24
C PRO A 342 11.63 5.96 9.71
N SER A 343 10.60 6.14 10.55
CA SER A 343 10.78 6.39 11.97
C SER A 343 11.41 5.21 12.71
N PHE A 344 11.07 3.97 12.31
CA PHE A 344 11.73 2.78 12.84
C PHE A 344 13.20 2.70 12.43
N ASN A 345 13.52 3.06 11.18
CA ASN A 345 14.91 3.08 10.70
C ASN A 345 15.74 4.10 11.50
N GLN A 346 15.20 5.30 11.72
CA GLN A 346 15.86 6.33 12.52
C GLN A 346 16.08 5.89 13.98
N GLN A 347 15.07 5.29 14.62
CA GLN A 347 15.21 4.77 15.98
C GLN A 347 16.26 3.66 16.07
N CYS A 348 16.31 2.78 15.08
CA CYS A 348 17.29 1.71 15.01
C CYS A 348 18.71 2.28 14.83
N CYS A 349 18.89 3.28 13.95
CA CYS A 349 20.16 3.99 13.78
C CYS A 349 20.62 4.67 15.09
N LYS A 350 19.72 5.36 15.81
CA LYS A 350 20.04 6.00 17.10
C LYS A 350 20.53 4.98 18.14
N ARG A 351 19.90 3.80 18.20
CA ARG A 351 20.29 2.73 19.14
C ARG A 351 21.62 2.08 18.76
N LEU A 352 21.82 1.81 17.48
CA LEU A 352 23.11 1.33 16.97
C LEU A 352 24.23 2.32 17.27
N LEU A 353 23.97 3.63 17.14
CA LEU A 353 24.92 4.67 17.50
C LEU A 353 25.25 4.63 19.00
N GLY A 354 24.25 4.53 19.87
CA GLY A 354 24.46 4.38 21.31
C GLY A 354 25.26 3.11 21.66
N TRP A 355 24.99 1.99 20.99
CA TRP A 355 25.75 0.75 21.19
C TRP A 355 27.20 0.88 20.71
N ASN A 356 27.43 1.52 19.56
CA ASN A 356 28.77 1.78 19.04
C ASN A 356 29.59 2.68 19.98
N VAL A 357 28.98 3.70 20.59
CA VAL A 357 29.62 4.53 21.62
C VAL A 357 30.01 3.71 22.85
N ARG A 358 29.14 2.79 23.31
CA ARG A 358 29.46 1.87 24.42
C ARG A 358 30.63 0.94 24.08
N ILE A 359 30.72 0.44 22.84
CA ILE A 359 31.86 -0.36 22.36
C ILE A 359 33.15 0.47 22.40
N SER A 360 33.11 1.72 21.92
CA SER A 360 34.27 2.62 21.99
C SER A 360 34.75 2.86 23.42
N GLN A 361 33.82 3.04 24.37
CA GLN A 361 34.14 3.24 25.79
C GLN A 361 34.73 1.99 26.44
N LEU A 362 34.25 0.80 26.09
CA LEU A 362 34.86 -0.46 26.52
C LEU A 362 36.29 -0.59 25.99
N HIS A 363 36.51 -0.19 24.75
CA HIS A 363 37.82 -0.23 24.12
C HIS A 363 38.81 0.73 24.77
N SER A 364 38.40 1.96 25.12
CA SER A 364 39.27 2.90 25.83
C SER A 364 39.67 2.36 27.20
N ARG A 365 38.73 1.78 27.97
CA ARG A 365 39.03 1.14 29.27
C ARG A 365 40.04 0.01 29.16
N ILE A 366 39.91 -0.87 28.16
CA ILE A 366 40.87 -1.96 27.94
C ILE A 366 42.27 -1.42 27.59
N ASN A 367 42.35 -0.33 26.85
CA ASN A 367 43.63 0.32 26.54
C ASN A 367 44.27 0.96 27.77
N ASP A 368 43.48 1.62 28.62
CA ASP A 368 43.95 2.21 29.86
C ASP A 368 44.45 1.13 30.82
N ASP A 369 43.72 0.02 30.97
CA ASP A 369 44.14 -1.15 31.75
C ASP A 369 45.43 -1.77 31.21
N ASN A 370 45.62 -1.82 29.89
CA ASN A 370 46.86 -2.31 29.28
C ASN A 370 48.04 -1.36 29.54
N ASN A 371 47.82 -0.05 29.48
CA ASN A 371 48.86 0.94 29.76
C ASN A 371 49.25 0.94 31.25
N ASN A 372 48.27 0.81 32.15
CA ASN A 372 48.50 0.67 33.58
C ASN A 372 49.25 -0.64 33.91
N ASN A 373 48.84 -1.77 33.34
CA ASN A 373 49.57 -3.04 33.51
C ASN A 373 51.00 -2.98 32.92
N ARG A 374 51.23 -2.26 31.82
CA ARG A 374 52.59 -2.02 31.32
C ARG A 374 53.43 -1.17 32.26
N ARG A 375 52.84 -0.17 32.93
CA ARG A 375 53.54 0.64 33.94
C ARG A 375 53.88 -0.18 35.18
N ILE A 376 52.93 -0.99 35.68
CA ILE A 376 53.13 -1.89 36.82
C ILE A 376 54.20 -2.95 36.50
N ASN A 377 54.11 -3.59 35.33
CA ASN A 377 55.13 -4.55 34.90
C ASN A 377 56.49 -3.89 34.65
N LYS A 378 56.56 -2.62 34.21
CA LYS A 378 57.83 -1.89 34.13
C LYS A 378 58.46 -1.63 35.50
N HIS A 379 57.65 -1.45 36.54
CA HIS A 379 58.15 -1.33 37.91
C HIS A 379 58.51 -2.67 38.55
N GLN A 380 57.79 -3.76 38.24
CA GLN A 380 58.11 -5.09 38.75
C GLN A 380 59.23 -5.82 37.98
N HIS A 381 59.52 -5.45 36.73
CA HIS A 381 60.62 -6.03 35.93
C HIS A 381 62.03 -5.62 36.39
N ILE A 382 62.17 -4.77 37.41
CA ILE A 382 63.49 -4.52 38.03
C ILE A 382 63.89 -5.69 38.96
N GLN A 383 63.01 -6.62 39.32
CA GLN A 383 63.39 -7.68 40.28
C GLN A 383 63.13 -9.15 39.94
N PHE A 384 62.25 -9.57 39.02
CA PHE A 384 62.07 -11.02 38.81
C PHE A 384 61.73 -11.47 37.37
N ASN A 385 62.53 -12.46 36.92
CA ASN A 385 62.20 -13.61 36.06
C ASN A 385 62.21 -13.52 34.52
N LYS A 386 63.26 -14.17 33.96
CA LYS A 386 63.20 -15.17 32.86
C LYS A 386 62.16 -16.26 33.19
N LEU A 387 61.56 -16.86 32.15
CA LEU A 387 60.72 -18.09 32.16
C LEU A 387 59.22 -17.95 32.43
N ILE A 388 58.50 -17.10 31.69
CA ILE A 388 57.09 -17.37 31.31
C ILE A 388 56.88 -16.87 29.88
N PRO A 389 56.38 -17.70 28.93
CA PRO A 389 56.13 -17.23 27.57
C PRO A 389 54.99 -16.19 27.54
N PRO A 390 55.06 -15.19 26.66
CA PRO A 390 54.14 -14.06 26.70
C PRO A 390 52.73 -14.45 26.22
N LYS A 391 51.76 -14.47 27.13
CA LYS A 391 50.29 -14.49 26.84
C LYS A 391 49.79 -13.27 26.04
N ASN A 392 50.67 -12.38 25.57
CA ASN A 392 50.34 -11.10 24.92
C ASN A 392 49.90 -11.21 23.45
N CYS A 393 50.10 -12.34 22.78
CA CYS A 393 49.77 -12.47 21.35
C CYS A 393 48.24 -12.42 21.09
N ASN A 394 47.43 -12.94 22.01
CA ASN A 394 45.97 -12.95 21.89
C ASN A 394 45.30 -11.59 22.14
N ARG A 395 45.97 -10.62 22.79
CA ARG A 395 45.39 -9.29 23.09
C ARG A 395 45.49 -8.33 21.90
N LYS A 396 46.61 -8.33 21.17
CA LYS A 396 46.79 -7.49 19.96
C LYS A 396 45.85 -7.94 18.82
N SER A 397 45.65 -9.24 18.66
CA SER A 397 44.70 -9.78 17.66
C SER A 397 43.26 -9.39 18.01
N LEU A 398 42.87 -9.45 19.29
CA LEU A 398 41.56 -8.98 19.78
C LEU A 398 41.35 -7.48 19.52
N PHE A 399 42.38 -6.66 19.72
CA PHE A 399 42.34 -5.22 19.49
C PHE A 399 42.10 -4.87 18.00
N LEU A 400 42.93 -5.42 17.10
CA LEU A 400 42.78 -5.23 15.65
C LEU A 400 41.43 -5.75 15.12
N PHE A 401 40.94 -6.85 15.68
CA PHE A 401 39.64 -7.42 15.35
C PHE A 401 38.48 -6.51 15.77
N THR A 402 38.62 -5.82 16.89
CA THR A 402 37.60 -4.88 17.39
C THR A 402 37.52 -3.62 16.52
N ILE A 403 38.68 -3.08 16.08
CA ILE A 403 38.74 -1.94 15.15
C ILE A 403 38.07 -2.28 13.82
N ARG A 404 38.35 -3.46 13.24
CA ARG A 404 37.70 -3.89 11.98
C ARG A 404 36.18 -3.95 12.11
N GLN A 405 35.66 -4.43 13.24
CA GLN A 405 34.21 -4.46 13.47
C GLN A 405 33.61 -3.07 13.63
N GLN A 406 34.33 -2.17 14.30
CA GLN A 406 33.90 -0.80 14.48
C GLN A 406 33.81 -0.06 13.14
N ILE A 407 34.79 -0.26 12.24
CA ILE A 407 34.75 0.26 10.87
C ILE A 407 33.53 -0.30 10.12
N LYS A 408 33.27 -1.61 10.21
CA LYS A 408 32.10 -2.24 9.57
C LYS A 408 30.78 -1.69 10.08
N ILE A 409 30.64 -1.51 11.41
CA ILE A 409 29.45 -0.93 12.03
C ILE A 409 29.26 0.52 11.60
N ASN A 410 30.35 1.31 11.57
CA ASN A 410 30.31 2.71 11.11
C ASN A 410 29.89 2.83 9.65
N LEU A 411 30.47 2.02 8.75
CA LEU A 411 30.08 2.01 7.33
C LEU A 411 28.63 1.57 7.15
N PHE A 412 28.20 0.54 7.89
CA PHE A 412 26.82 0.09 7.87
C PHE A 412 25.87 1.18 8.37
N MET A 413 26.21 1.89 9.45
CA MET A 413 25.43 3.00 9.99
C MET A 413 25.31 4.16 9.00
N GLN A 414 26.41 4.53 8.34
CA GLN A 414 26.39 5.56 7.29
C GLN A 414 25.47 5.14 6.14
N THR A 415 25.52 3.87 5.75
CA THR A 415 24.65 3.30 4.72
C THR A 415 23.20 3.33 5.18
N MET A 416 22.91 2.88 6.40
CA MET A 416 21.58 2.82 7.00
C MET A 416 20.93 4.20 7.17
N ALA A 417 21.73 5.22 7.51
CA ALA A 417 21.30 6.60 7.62
C ALA A 417 20.96 7.22 6.25
N LYS A 418 21.69 6.82 5.20
CA LYS A 418 21.45 7.27 3.82
C LYS A 418 20.41 6.43 3.08
N ASN A 419 20.12 5.22 3.55
CA ASN A 419 19.14 4.33 2.94
C ASN A 419 17.72 4.90 3.11
N ARG A 420 16.99 5.01 1.99
CA ARG A 420 15.56 5.35 1.98
C ARG A 420 14.71 4.15 2.42
N PHE A 421 14.74 3.85 3.72
CA PHE A 421 13.96 2.77 4.34
C PHE A 421 12.49 3.19 4.44
N GLY A 422 11.67 2.81 3.47
CA GLY A 422 10.26 3.16 3.41
C GLY A 422 9.71 3.13 1.99
N PHE A 423 8.67 3.94 1.76
CA PHE A 423 7.94 3.97 0.50
C PHE A 423 8.05 5.34 -0.17
N ASN A 424 8.03 5.36 -1.50
CA ASN A 424 7.96 6.58 -2.31
C ASN A 424 6.57 6.69 -2.93
N CYS A 425 6.06 7.91 -3.05
CA CYS A 425 4.92 8.23 -3.91
C CYS A 425 5.47 8.60 -5.31
N GLY A 426 5.44 7.65 -6.24
CA GLY A 426 6.02 7.81 -7.58
C GLY A 426 7.50 8.19 -7.54
N GLN A 427 7.85 9.23 -8.30
CA GLN A 427 9.16 9.90 -8.23
C GLN A 427 9.10 11.22 -7.44
N ILE A 428 7.93 11.56 -6.87
CA ILE A 428 7.65 12.90 -6.35
C ILE A 428 8.27 13.08 -4.96
N PHE A 429 7.93 12.20 -4.01
CA PHE A 429 8.42 12.33 -2.64
C PHE A 429 8.53 10.97 -1.92
N PHE A 430 9.38 10.96 -0.88
CA PHE A 430 9.50 9.86 0.07
C PHE A 430 8.50 10.06 1.21
N ILE A 431 7.79 8.99 1.57
CA ILE A 431 6.72 9.03 2.57
C ILE A 431 7.35 8.95 3.96
N ASP A 432 7.51 10.10 4.61
CA ASP A 432 7.87 10.20 6.02
C ASP A 432 6.74 10.88 6.82
N LYS A 433 6.89 10.93 8.15
CA LYS A 433 5.90 11.55 9.03
C LYS A 433 5.71 13.04 8.73
N PHE A 434 6.79 13.74 8.36
CA PHE A 434 6.75 15.16 8.07
C PHE A 434 5.95 15.43 6.80
N LYS A 435 6.24 14.74 5.69
CA LYS A 435 5.50 14.80 4.44
C LYS A 435 4.06 14.35 4.60
N TYR A 436 3.78 13.36 5.43
CA TYR A 436 2.39 13.00 5.74
C TYR A 436 1.64 14.16 6.41
N VAL A 437 2.23 14.80 7.44
CA VAL A 437 1.63 15.97 8.10
C VAL A 437 1.51 17.14 7.14
N GLU A 438 2.52 17.41 6.32
CA GLU A 438 2.50 18.44 5.29
C GLU A 438 1.38 18.21 4.27
N LEU A 439 1.21 16.97 3.79
CA LEU A 439 0.11 16.61 2.88
C LEU A 439 -1.25 16.83 3.54
N MET A 440 -1.40 16.42 4.80
CA MET A 440 -2.63 16.67 5.58
C MET A 440 -2.91 18.16 5.74
N LEU A 441 -1.88 18.94 6.08
CA LEU A 441 -1.98 20.39 6.24
C LEU A 441 -2.16 21.11 4.92
N MET A 442 -1.75 20.56 3.78
CA MET A 442 -2.04 21.11 2.46
C MET A 442 -3.47 20.78 2.01
N ASN A 443 -4.03 19.64 2.42
CA ASN A 443 -5.39 19.26 2.05
C ASN A 443 -6.45 20.22 2.61
N ILE A 444 -6.26 20.72 3.83
CA ILE A 444 -7.20 21.65 4.50
C ILE A 444 -7.33 22.98 3.74
N PRO A 445 -6.26 23.78 3.52
CA PRO A 445 -6.34 25.02 2.77
C PRO A 445 -6.72 24.76 1.31
N PHE A 446 -6.30 23.64 0.72
CA PHE A 446 -6.74 23.29 -0.62
C PHE A 446 -8.26 23.08 -0.71
N THR A 447 -8.87 22.39 0.27
CA THR A 447 -10.33 22.29 0.37
C THR A 447 -11.00 23.64 0.58
N ILE A 448 -10.43 24.50 1.43
CA ILE A 448 -10.97 25.82 1.72
C ILE A 448 -10.88 26.74 0.50
N MET A 449 -9.74 26.80 -0.18
CA MET A 449 -9.55 27.62 -1.38
C MET A 449 -10.47 27.20 -2.52
N PHE A 450 -10.67 25.89 -2.72
CA PHE A 450 -11.64 25.42 -3.70
C PHE A 450 -13.07 25.77 -3.30
N TYR A 451 -13.42 25.60 -2.02
CA TYR A 451 -14.73 25.99 -1.51
C TYR A 451 -14.99 27.50 -1.70
N GLU A 452 -14.05 28.35 -1.29
CA GLU A 452 -14.16 29.81 -1.42
C GLU A 452 -14.27 30.26 -2.88
N LYS A 453 -13.42 29.72 -3.77
CA LYS A 453 -13.49 30.04 -5.19
C LYS A 453 -14.83 29.64 -5.81
N ILE A 454 -15.40 28.52 -5.39
CA ILE A 454 -16.70 28.08 -5.88
C ILE A 454 -17.83 28.96 -5.30
N CYS A 455 -17.79 29.32 -4.02
CA CYS A 455 -18.75 30.25 -3.43
C CYS A 455 -18.74 31.62 -4.13
N LEU A 456 -17.56 32.14 -4.45
CA LEU A 456 -17.40 33.39 -5.21
C LEU A 456 -17.98 33.28 -6.63
N ASP A 457 -17.72 32.16 -7.32
CA ASP A 457 -18.29 31.91 -8.65
C ASP A 457 -19.83 31.78 -8.63
N ILE A 458 -20.39 31.18 -7.56
CA ILE A 458 -21.84 31.07 -7.38
C ILE A 458 -22.45 32.46 -7.14
N ASN A 459 -21.88 33.26 -6.25
CA ASN A 459 -22.35 34.63 -5.99
C ASN A 459 -22.29 35.50 -7.25
N ASN A 460 -21.19 35.43 -8.00
CA ASN A 460 -21.04 36.16 -9.26
C ASN A 460 -22.08 35.72 -10.32
N ARG A 461 -22.55 34.46 -10.31
CA ARG A 461 -23.62 34.01 -11.21
C ARG A 461 -25.00 34.49 -10.79
N ILE A 462 -25.23 34.66 -9.49
CA ILE A 462 -26.48 35.21 -8.95
C ILE A 462 -26.55 36.71 -9.27
N ASP A 463 -25.45 37.45 -9.07
CA ASP A 463 -25.37 38.89 -9.33
C ASP A 463 -25.46 39.25 -10.82
N ASN A 464 -25.06 38.35 -11.73
CA ASN A 464 -25.20 38.55 -13.18
C ASN A 464 -26.58 38.15 -13.74
N ASN A 465 -27.42 37.48 -12.95
CA ASN A 465 -28.76 37.04 -13.35
C ASN A 465 -29.88 37.92 -12.74
N ASN A 466 -29.54 38.89 -11.90
CA ASN A 466 -30.39 39.96 -11.41
C ASN A 466 -30.06 41.25 -12.16
#